data_AF-A0A7C4GSW3-F1
#
_entry.id   AF-A0A7C4GSW3-F1
#
_cell.length_a   1.000
_cell.length_b   1.000
_cell.length_c   1.000
_cell.angle_alpha   90.00
_cell.angle_beta   90.00
_cell.angle_gamma   90.00
#
_symmetry.space_group_name_H-M   'P 1'
#
loop_
_entity.id
_entity.type
_entity.pdbx_description
1 polymer ?
#
loop_
_entity_poly.entity_id
_entity_poly.type
_entity_poly.pdbx_seq_one_letter_code
_entity_poly.pdbx_strand_id
1 'polypeptide(L)' 'MPKPILCDKEGKWKEELEERLRNRPNEHVVLMAIGYVKYELMEYLNQRSDLNIIRIETRYLKKRSKGLGLKVTVIKKQSP' A
#
# COMPACT_ATOMS: atom_id res chain seq x y z
N MET A 1 -4.63 -10.69 -11.25
CA MET A 1 -4.59 -9.64 -10.20
C MET A 1 -3.12 -9.22 -10.01
N PRO A 2 -2.80 -7.93 -10.01
CA PRO A 2 -1.43 -7.47 -9.76
C PRO A 2 -0.95 -7.94 -8.37
N LYS A 3 0.31 -8.37 -8.29
CA LYS A 3 0.91 -8.92 -7.07
C LYS A 3 0.92 -7.83 -5.98
N PRO A 4 0.37 -8.05 -4.78
CA PRO A 4 0.42 -7.04 -3.73
C PRO A 4 1.87 -6.77 -3.30
N ILE A 5 2.18 -5.51 -3.00
CA ILE A 5 3.43 -5.12 -2.35
C ILE A 5 3.24 -5.36 -0.85
N LEU A 6 4.18 -6.10 -0.25
CA LEU A 6 4.19 -6.31 1.19
C LEU A 6 5.01 -5.21 1.84
N CYS A 7 4.37 -4.39 2.67
CA CYS A 7 5.02 -3.35 3.42
C CYS A 7 5.62 -3.94 4.69
N ASP A 8 6.94 -3.95 4.74
CA ASP A 8 7.73 -4.34 5.90
C ASP A 8 8.47 -3.14 6.50
N LYS A 9 9.23 -3.40 7.56
CA LYS A 9 10.05 -2.39 8.26
C LYS A 9 11.32 -2.01 7.50
N GLU A 10 11.70 -2.76 6.47
CA GLU A 10 12.90 -2.45 5.68
C GLU A 10 12.65 -1.27 4.73
N GLY A 11 11.39 -0.96 4.44
CA GLY A 11 11.01 0.23 3.67
C GLY A 11 11.19 0.10 2.15
N LYS A 12 11.74 -1.03 1.67
CA LYS A 12 11.93 -1.34 0.23
C LYS A 12 10.63 -1.26 -0.58
N TRP A 13 9.50 -1.48 0.08
CA TRP A 13 8.17 -1.37 -0.51
C TRP A 13 7.86 0.03 -1.07
N LYS A 14 8.51 1.09 -0.56
CA LYS A 14 8.34 2.47 -1.06
C LYS A 14 8.94 2.61 -2.47
N GLU A 15 10.12 2.05 -2.68
CA GLU A 15 10.79 2.06 -3.99
C GLU A 15 10.02 1.21 -5.01
N GLU A 16 9.56 0.02 -4.59
CA GLU A 16 8.73 -0.84 -5.45
C GLU A 16 7.41 -0.15 -5.82
N LEU A 17 6.80 0.60 -4.90
CA LEU A 17 5.60 1.40 -5.17
C LEU A 17 5.90 2.48 -6.22
N GLU A 18 6.99 3.24 -6.08
CA GLU A 18 7.38 4.28 -7.03
C GLU A 18 7.65 3.71 -8.43
N GLU A 19 8.37 2.59 -8.52
CA GLU A 19 8.67 1.95 -9.79
C GLU A 19 7.38 1.53 -10.51
N ARG A 20 6.43 0.92 -9.78
CA ARG A 20 5.15 0.51 -10.38
C ARG A 20 4.29 1.68 -10.81
N LEU A 21 4.17 2.72 -9.99
CA LEU A 21 3.40 3.91 -10.33
C LEU A 21 4.01 4.68 -11.50
N ARG A 22 5.34 4.63 -11.66
CA ARG A 22 6.04 5.24 -12.80
C ARG A 22 5.85 4.45 -14.08
N ASN A 23 6.05 3.14 -14.02
CA ASN A 23 6.00 2.27 -15.19
C ASN A 23 4.57 1.99 -15.65
N ARG A 24 3.59 2.10 -14.75
CA ARG A 24 2.17 1.79 -14.99
C ARG A 24 1.27 2.82 -14.32
N PRO A 25 1.12 4.04 -14.89
CA PRO A 25 0.42 5.15 -14.26
C PRO A 25 -1.06 4.91 -13.94
N ASN A 26 -1.68 3.91 -14.58
CA ASN A 26 -3.10 3.56 -14.38
C ASN A 26 -3.29 2.23 -13.62
N GLU A 27 -2.22 1.62 -13.11
CA GLU A 27 -2.31 0.37 -12.37
C GLU A 27 -2.84 0.60 -10.95
N HIS A 28 -3.81 -0.21 -10.55
CA HIS A 28 -4.22 -0.29 -9.15
C HIS A 28 -3.16 -1.08 -8.38
N VAL A 29 -2.39 -0.39 -7.55
CA VAL A 29 -1.36 -0.99 -6.71
C VAL A 29 -1.96 -1.35 -5.37
N VAL A 30 -1.78 -2.61 -4.96
CA VAL A 30 -2.24 -3.11 -3.66
C VAL A 30 -1.06 -3.15 -2.69
N LEU A 31 -1.15 -2.40 -1.60
CA LEU A 31 -0.21 -2.37 -0.49
C LEU A 31 -0.78 -3.18 0.68
N MET A 32 0.05 -4.02 1.30
CA MET A 32 -0.34 -4.84 2.45
C MET A 32 0.65 -4.68 3.59
N ALA A 33 0.19 -4.15 4.72
CA ALA A 33 1.00 -3.94 5.91
C ALA A 33 0.45 -4.73 7.10
N ILE A 34 1.34 -5.09 8.04
CA ILE A 34 0.99 -5.88 9.22
C ILE A 34 1.65 -5.27 10.47
N GLY A 35 1.14 -5.60 11.65
CA GLY A 35 1.71 -5.12 12.91
C GLY A 35 1.78 -3.59 12.98
N TYR A 36 2.92 -3.03 13.36
CA TYR A 36 3.14 -1.58 13.45
C TYR A 36 3.28 -0.90 12.08
N VAL A 37 3.72 -1.63 11.06
CA VAL A 37 3.97 -1.08 9.71
C VAL A 37 2.69 -0.53 9.08
N LYS A 38 1.52 -0.98 9.52
CA LYS A 38 0.24 -0.41 9.05
C LYS A 38 0.08 1.07 9.38
N TYR A 39 0.61 1.53 10.51
CA TYR A 39 0.55 2.93 10.90
C TYR A 39 1.50 3.76 10.06
N GLU A 40 2.73 3.26 9.84
CA GLU A 40 3.70 3.88 8.92
C GLU A 40 3.15 3.98 7.49
N LEU A 41 2.50 2.91 7.00
CA LEU A 41 1.85 2.91 5.69
C LEU A 41 0.75 3.99 5.60
N MET A 42 -0.09 4.11 6.64
CA MET A 42 -1.15 5.13 6.66
C MET A 42 -0.57 6.55 6.68
N GLU A 43 0.45 6.78 7.50
CA GLU A 43 1.13 8.08 7.58
C GLU A 43 1.78 8.45 6.24
N TYR A 44 2.49 7.50 5.63
CA TYR A 44 3.08 7.67 4.31
C TYR A 44 2.03 8.04 3.27
N LEU A 45 0.92 7.30 3.19
CA LEU A 45 -0.15 7.58 2.22
C LEU A 45 -0.84 8.91 2.49
N ASN A 46 -0.98 9.34 3.74
CA ASN A 46 -1.57 10.63 4.09
C ASN A 46 -0.71 11.82 3.62
N GLN A 47 0.60 11.64 3.54
CA GLN A 47 1.53 12.66 3.04
C GLN A 47 1.59 12.71 1.49
N ARG A 48 0.98 11.74 0.80
CA ARG A 48 1.07 11.59 -0.65
C ARG A 48 -0.12 12.22 -1.36
N SER A 49 0.05 13.48 -1.78
CA SER A 49 -0.99 14.21 -2.52
C SER A 49 -1.17 13.73 -3.96
N ASP A 50 -0.22 12.97 -4.51
CA ASP A 50 -0.20 12.43 -5.87
C ASP A 50 -0.90 11.07 -6.02
N LEU A 51 -1.44 10.50 -4.94
CA LEU A 51 -2.12 9.20 -4.95
C LEU A 51 -3.61 9.34 -4.62
N ASN A 52 -4.43 8.53 -5.28
CA ASN A 52 -5.82 8.30 -4.92
C ASN A 52 -5.93 6.97 -4.17
N ILE A 53 -6.47 7.01 -2.95
CA ILE A 53 -6.79 5.81 -2.18
C ILE A 53 -8.18 5.32 -2.62
N ILE A 54 -8.22 4.19 -3.32
CA ILE A 54 -9.46 3.61 -3.87
C ILE A 54 -10.18 2.77 -2.82
N ARG A 55 -9.42 2.02 -2.02
CA ARG A 55 -10.00 1.09 -1.04
C ARG A 55 -9.06 0.86 0.13
N ILE A 56 -9.61 0.90 1.33
CA ILE A 56 -8.93 0.48 2.56
C ILE A 56 -9.70 -0.73 3.11
N GLU A 57 -8.99 -1.82 3.37
CA GLU A 57 -9.53 -3.03 3.98
C GLU A 57 -8.66 -3.41 5.17
N THR A 58 -9.26 -3.65 6.33
CA THR A 58 -8.58 -4.35 7.42
C THR A 58 -8.86 -5.84 7.31
N ARG A 59 -7.82 -6.68 7.33
CA ARG A 59 -7.98 -8.14 7.25
C ARG A 59 -7.23 -8.81 8.39
N TYR A 60 -7.89 -9.73 9.07
CA TYR A 60 -7.18 -10.70 9.92
C TYR A 60 -6.31 -11.58 9.03
N LEU A 61 -5.01 -11.65 9.32
CA LEU A 61 -4.15 -12.59 8.63
C LEU A 61 -4.51 -14.02 9.03
N LYS A 62 -4.25 -14.99 8.15
CA LYS A 62 -4.57 -16.41 8.35
C LYS A 62 -4.10 -16.96 9.72
N LYS A 63 -3.06 -16.37 10.33
CA LYS A 63 -2.67 -16.60 11.72
C LYS A 63 -3.10 -15.40 12.57
N ARG A 64 -4.09 -15.60 13.46
CA ARG A 64 -4.57 -14.57 14.41
C ARG A 64 -3.46 -13.94 15.24
N SER A 65 -2.40 -14.68 15.56
CA SER A 65 -1.22 -14.18 16.29
C SER A 65 -0.45 -13.08 15.56
N LYS A 66 -0.61 -12.96 14.24
CA LYS A 66 -0.01 -11.87 13.44
C LYS A 66 -0.88 -10.60 13.43
N GLY A 67 -2.04 -10.63 14.07
CA GLY A 67 -2.91 -9.47 14.28
C GLY A 67 -3.67 -9.01 13.03
N LEU A 68 -4.27 -7.82 13.15
CA LEU A 68 -5.00 -7.14 12.09
C LEU A 68 -4.01 -6.52 11.09
N GLY A 69 -4.06 -6.98 9.85
CA GLY A 69 -3.36 -6.39 8.71
C GLY A 69 -4.20 -5.32 8.02
N LEU A 70 -3.51 -4.44 7.31
CA LEU A 70 -4.08 -3.38 6.49
C LEU A 70 -3.78 -3.70 5.03
N LYS A 71 -4.79 -3.62 4.18
CA LYS A 71 -4.68 -3.73 2.73
C LYS A 71 -5.23 -2.45 2.12
N VAL A 72 -4.40 -1.70 1.43
CA VAL A 72 -4.77 -0.45 0.76
C VAL A 72 -4.61 -0.62 -0.74
N THR A 73 -5.58 -0.14 -1.51
CA THR A 73 -5.47 -0.06 -2.97
C THR A 73 -5.32 1.40 -3.35
N VAL A 74 -4.24 1.72 -4.06
CA VAL A 74 -3.93 3.07 -4.52
C VAL A 74 -3.76 3.09 -6.03
N ILE A 75 -3.97 4.26 -6.61
CA ILE A 75 -3.66 4.56 -8.02
C ILE A 75 -2.99 5.94 -8.06
N LYS A 76 -2.11 6.16 -9.03
CA LYS A 76 -1.55 7.49 -9.26
C LYS A 76 -2.67 8.44 -9.70
N LYS A 77 -2.69 9.65 -9.13
CA LYS A 77 -3.54 10.72 -9.66
C LYS A 77 -3.05 11.07 -11.05
N GLN A 78 -3.93 10.96 -12.03
CA GLN A 78 -3.71 11.64 -13.30
C GLN A 78 -3.84 13.13 -12.99
N SER A 79 -2.76 13.89 -13.23
CA SER A 79 -2.90 15.35 -13.30
C SER A 79 -3.74 15.66 -14.55
N PRO A 80 -4.69 16.61 -14.47
CA PRO A 80 -5.43 17.07 -15.65
C PRO A 80 -4.52 17.64 -16.73
#